data_AF-A0A7S3GYG4-F1
#
_entry.id   AF-A0A7S3GYG4-F1
#
_cell.length_a   1.000
_cell.length_b   1.000
_cell.length_c   1.000
_cell.angle_alpha   90.00
_cell.angle_beta   90.00
_cell.angle_gamma   90.00
#
_symmetry.space_group_name_H-M   'P 1'
#
loop_
_entity.id
_entity.type
_entity.pdbx_description
1 polymer ?
#
loop_
_entity_poly.entity_id
_entity_poly.type
_entity_poly.pdbx_seq_one_letter_code
_entity_poly.pdbx_strand_id
1 'polypeptide(L)'
;LLRSHGIDLDNNRFLILQGEVEQIAMMKPKALTPHEEGLLEYLEDIIGSNKFVEPIAEVSKALDEIVEQRVEKVNRLKISEKERDNLSGSKLEAEAFIAKEKEIRREQNI
;
A
#
# COMPACT_ATOMS: atom_id res chain seq x y z
N LEU A 1 -29.14 26.57 14.85
CA LEU A 1 -29.74 26.75 16.19
C LEU A 1 -29.94 25.42 16.93
N LEU A 2 -30.32 24.32 16.26
CA LEU A 2 -30.51 22.99 16.90
C LEU A 2 -29.24 22.12 16.93
N ARG A 3 -28.34 22.23 15.94
CA ARG A 3 -27.02 21.57 15.98
C ARG A 3 -26.15 21.96 17.17
N SER A 4 -26.25 23.22 17.64
CA SER A 4 -25.52 23.69 18.83
C SER A 4 -26.03 23.09 20.14
N HIS A 5 -27.18 22.41 20.09
CA HIS A 5 -27.76 21.64 21.19
C HIS A 5 -27.61 20.13 20.98
N GLY A 6 -26.76 19.69 20.03
CA GLY A 6 -26.51 18.27 19.75
C GLY A 6 -27.63 17.56 18.99
N ILE A 7 -28.61 18.30 18.45
CA ILE A 7 -29.70 17.74 17.65
C ILE A 7 -29.32 17.86 16.18
N ASP A 8 -28.99 16.72 15.58
CA ASP A 8 -28.78 16.61 14.15
C ASP A 8 -30.13 16.57 13.42
N LEU A 9 -30.24 17.36 12.35
CA LEU A 9 -31.45 17.52 11.55
C LEU A 9 -31.24 17.07 10.10
N ASP A 10 -30.00 16.79 9.69
CA ASP A 10 -29.72 16.34 8.32
C ASP A 10 -30.19 14.91 8.11
N ASN A 11 -30.02 14.10 9.13
CA ASN A 11 -30.56 12.76 9.20
C ASN A 11 -31.73 12.79 10.18
N ASN A 12 -32.95 12.49 9.72
CA ASN A 12 -34.21 12.48 10.50
C ASN A 12 -34.24 11.42 11.64
N ARG A 13 -33.09 11.13 12.28
CA ARG A 13 -32.83 10.10 13.28
C ARG A 13 -33.49 10.35 14.64
N PHE A 14 -34.15 11.49 14.82
CA PHE A 14 -34.87 11.82 16.05
C PHE A 14 -36.33 11.35 16.03
N LEU A 15 -36.85 10.96 14.86
CA LEU A 15 -38.16 10.34 14.71
C LEU A 15 -37.94 8.83 14.57
N ILE A 16 -38.71 8.05 15.33
CA ILE A 16 -38.77 6.60 15.15
C ILE A 16 -40.19 6.29 14.73
N LEU A 17 -40.38 6.08 13.44
CA LEU A 17 -41.64 5.63 12.86
C LEU A 17 -41.62 4.11 12.71
N GLN A 18 -42.80 3.47 12.84
CA GLN A 18 -42.92 2.02 12.71
C GLN A 18 -42.33 1.52 11.37
N GLY A 19 -42.51 2.28 10.29
CA GLY A 19 -41.94 1.95 8.97
C GLY A 19 -40.41 1.99 8.91
N GLU A 20 -39.74 2.82 9.71
CA GLU A 20 -38.28 2.88 9.75
C GLU A 20 -37.69 1.67 10.47
N VAL A 21 -38.35 1.18 11.52
CA VAL A 21 -37.95 -0.04 12.23
C VAL A 21 -38.04 -1.26 11.30
N GLU A 22 -39.10 -1.36 10.51
CA GLU A 22 -39.26 -2.42 9.51
C GLU A 22 -38.23 -2.32 8.38
N GLN A 23 -37.91 -1.11 7.92
CA GLN A 23 -36.86 -0.90 6.91
C GLN A 23 -35.48 -1.33 7.41
N ILE A 24 -35.10 -0.95 8.64
CA ILE A 24 -33.82 -1.36 9.25
C ILE A 24 -33.77 -2.89 9.41
N ALA A 25 -34.86 -3.53 9.83
CA ALA A 25 -34.93 -4.98 9.97
C ALA A 25 -34.77 -5.72 8.63
N MET A 26 -35.14 -5.07 7.52
CA MET A 26 -35.05 -5.61 6.16
C MET A 26 -33.77 -5.21 5.42
N MET A 27 -32.92 -4.35 6.01
CA MET A 27 -31.64 -3.98 5.42
C MET A 27 -30.71 -5.20 5.32
N LYS A 28 -29.98 -5.26 4.21
CA LYS A 28 -28.90 -6.24 4.05
C LYS A 28 -27.70 -5.82 4.91
N PRO A 29 -26.86 -6.76 5.39
CA PRO A 29 -25.68 -6.42 6.18
C PRO A 29 -24.72 -5.43 5.51
N LYS A 30 -24.66 -5.45 4.16
CA LYS A 30 -23.87 -4.56 3.32
C LYS A 30 -24.63 -4.26 2.04
N ALA A 31 -24.46 -3.06 1.50
CA ALA A 31 -24.97 -2.70 0.18
C ALA A 31 -24.47 -3.68 -0.91
N LEU A 32 -25.38 -4.15 -1.76
CA LEU A 32 -25.01 -4.96 -2.94
C LEU A 32 -24.70 -4.10 -4.15
N THR A 33 -25.27 -2.90 -4.21
CA THR A 33 -25.07 -1.93 -5.28
C THR A 33 -24.83 -0.55 -4.68
N PRO A 34 -24.17 0.37 -5.40
CA PRO A 34 -23.95 1.75 -4.92
C PRO A 34 -25.23 2.56 -4.68
N HIS A 35 -26.38 2.07 -5.15
CA HIS A 35 -27.68 2.71 -5.00
C HIS A 35 -28.53 2.08 -3.88
N GLU A 36 -28.09 0.96 -3.29
CA GLU A 36 -28.70 0.36 -2.12
C GLU A 36 -27.92 0.77 -0.87
N GLU A 37 -28.60 1.12 0.21
CA GLU A 37 -27.97 1.36 1.52
C GLU A 37 -28.12 0.10 2.38
N GLY A 38 -26.99 -0.49 2.77
CA GLY A 38 -26.95 -1.58 3.73
C GLY A 38 -26.80 -1.08 5.16
N LEU A 39 -26.91 -2.00 6.11
CA LEU A 39 -26.77 -1.67 7.53
C LEU A 39 -25.37 -1.11 7.86
N LEU A 40 -24.32 -1.60 7.19
CA LEU A 40 -22.96 -1.09 7.38
C LEU A 40 -22.85 0.38 6.95
N GLU A 41 -23.32 0.71 5.75
CA GLU A 41 -23.29 2.06 5.21
C GLU A 41 -24.11 3.02 6.08
N TYR A 42 -25.27 2.54 6.57
CA TYR A 42 -26.10 3.27 7.52
C TYR A 42 -25.37 3.56 8.84
N LEU A 43 -24.64 2.58 9.40
CA LEU A 43 -23.81 2.77 10.60
C LEU A 43 -22.58 3.65 10.36
N GLU A 44 -22.03 3.66 9.16
CA GLU A 44 -20.93 4.56 8.79
C GLU A 44 -21.40 6.02 8.69
N ASP A 45 -22.62 6.26 8.20
CA ASP A 45 -23.22 7.60 8.18
C ASP A 45 -23.70 8.07 9.56
N ILE A 46 -24.28 7.15 10.35
CA ILE A 46 -24.00 6.99 11.79
C ILE A 46 -22.89 7.85 12.39
N ILE A 47 -21.71 7.29 12.24
CA ILE A 47 -20.46 7.66 12.89
C ILE A 47 -19.77 8.81 12.12
N GLY A 48 -20.14 9.03 10.85
CA GLY A 48 -19.48 9.95 9.94
C GLY A 48 -18.13 9.45 9.45
N SER A 49 -17.95 8.12 9.39
CA SER A 49 -16.73 7.47 8.88
C SER A 49 -16.74 7.26 7.37
N ASN A 50 -17.91 7.36 6.74
CA ASN A 50 -18.11 7.30 5.28
C ASN A 50 -17.14 8.22 4.49
N LYS A 51 -16.84 9.41 5.03
CA LYS A 51 -15.89 10.36 4.43
C LYS A 51 -14.45 9.85 4.26
N PHE A 52 -14.08 8.79 4.96
CA PHE A 52 -12.73 8.22 4.88
C PHE A 52 -12.62 7.10 3.84
N VAL A 53 -13.74 6.54 3.37
CA VAL A 53 -13.76 5.39 2.47
C VAL A 53 -13.04 5.70 1.15
N GLU A 54 -13.37 6.81 0.50
CA GLU A 54 -12.77 7.24 -0.76
C GLU A 54 -11.27 7.61 -0.60
N PRO A 55 -10.86 8.47 0.35
CA PRO A 55 -9.43 8.76 0.57
C PRO A 55 -8.60 7.52 0.88
N ILE A 56 -9.13 6.57 1.66
CA ILE A 56 -8.42 5.32 1.96
C ILE A 56 -8.25 4.50 0.67
N ALA A 57 -9.30 4.37 -0.14
CA ALA A 57 -9.23 3.64 -1.41
C ALA A 57 -8.20 4.24 -2.38
N GLU A 58 -8.15 5.57 -2.49
CA GLU A 58 -7.16 6.28 -3.31
C GLU A 58 -5.73 6.04 -2.83
N VAL A 59 -5.48 6.20 -1.53
CA VAL A 59 -4.16 6.00 -0.93
C VAL A 59 -3.72 4.54 -1.03
N SER A 60 -4.63 3.59 -0.83
CA SER A 60 -4.35 2.16 -1.02
C SER A 60 -3.94 1.85 -2.45
N LYS A 61 -4.65 2.41 -3.44
CA LYS A 61 -4.29 2.23 -4.85
C LYS A 61 -2.91 2.81 -5.17
N ALA A 62 -2.62 4.02 -4.71
CA ALA A 62 -1.32 4.65 -4.90
C ALA A 62 -0.18 3.85 -4.21
N LEU A 63 -0.47 3.29 -3.04
CA LEU A 63 0.48 2.43 -2.32
C LEU A 63 0.79 1.16 -3.14
N ASP A 64 -0.21 0.52 -3.70
CA ASP A 64 -0.02 -0.69 -4.52
C ASP A 64 0.86 -0.40 -5.74
N GLU A 65 0.66 0.72 -6.43
CA GLU A 65 1.49 1.16 -7.56
C GLU A 65 2.95 1.37 -7.15
N ILE A 66 3.19 2.03 -6.00
CA ILE A 66 4.54 2.26 -5.47
C ILE A 66 5.21 0.94 -5.07
N VAL A 67 4.45 0.02 -4.47
CA VAL A 67 4.94 -1.30 -4.06
C VAL A 67 5.35 -2.12 -5.28
N GLU A 68 4.57 -2.10 -6.36
CA GLU A 68 4.91 -2.78 -7.61
C GLU A 68 6.23 -2.26 -8.20
N GLN A 69 6.39 -0.94 -8.30
CA GLN A 69 7.64 -0.31 -8.77
C GLN A 69 8.83 -0.66 -7.87
N ARG A 70 8.62 -0.70 -6.55
CA ARG A 70 9.65 -1.08 -5.59
C ARG A 70 10.10 -2.52 -5.82
N VAL A 71 9.16 -3.45 -5.99
CA VAL A 71 9.45 -4.86 -6.24
C VAL A 71 10.26 -5.02 -7.52
N GLU A 72 9.86 -4.36 -8.61
CA GLU A 72 10.60 -4.37 -9.87
C GLU A 72 12.05 -3.87 -9.71
N LYS A 73 12.24 -2.72 -9.04
CA LYS A 73 13.57 -2.14 -8.79
C LYS A 73 14.44 -3.04 -7.91
N VAL A 74 13.89 -3.62 -6.85
CA VAL A 74 14.61 -4.55 -5.97
C VAL A 74 15.03 -5.81 -6.72
N ASN A 75 14.17 -6.34 -7.59
CA ASN A 75 14.52 -7.50 -8.41
C ASN A 75 15.67 -7.19 -9.38
N ARG A 76 15.64 -6.03 -10.06
CA ARG A 76 16.76 -5.58 -10.91
C ARG A 76 18.06 -5.45 -10.12
N LEU A 77 18.01 -4.81 -8.95
CA LEU A 77 19.18 -4.63 -8.09
C LEU A 77 19.81 -5.98 -7.72
N LYS A 78 19.00 -6.95 -7.28
CA LYS A 78 19.47 -8.30 -6.91
C LYS A 78 20.15 -9.02 -8.07
N ILE A 79 19.66 -8.85 -9.30
CA ILE A 79 20.29 -9.43 -10.49
C ILE A 79 21.68 -8.81 -10.70
N SER A 80 21.77 -7.47 -10.68
CA SER A 80 23.05 -6.78 -10.86
C SER A 80 24.06 -7.07 -9.73
N GLU A 81 23.60 -7.21 -8.48
CA GLU A 81 24.45 -7.62 -7.36
C GLU A 81 25.01 -9.02 -7.59
N LYS A 82 24.17 -9.96 -8.02
CA LYS A 82 24.60 -11.33 -8.33
C LYS A 82 25.62 -11.36 -9.48
N GLU A 83 25.41 -10.58 -10.53
CA GLU A 83 26.37 -10.47 -11.65
C GLU A 83 27.71 -9.89 -11.19
N ARG A 84 27.69 -8.83 -10.38
CA ARG A 84 28.90 -8.24 -9.79
C ARG A 84 29.65 -9.26 -8.94
N ASP A 85 28.94 -9.98 -8.09
CA ASP A 85 29.55 -10.94 -7.16
C ASP A 85 30.16 -12.14 -7.92
N ASN A 86 29.52 -12.58 -9.02
CA ASN A 86 30.06 -13.59 -9.91
C ASN A 86 31.39 -13.15 -10.57
N LEU A 87 31.54 -11.87 -10.91
CA LEU A 87 32.76 -11.32 -11.52
C LEU A 87 33.91 -11.08 -10.52
N SER A 88 33.61 -11.08 -9.23
CA SER A 88 34.59 -10.81 -8.16
C SER A 88 35.73 -11.84 -8.17
N GLY A 89 35.43 -13.12 -8.41
CA GLY A 89 36.43 -14.19 -8.47
C GLY A 89 37.44 -13.99 -9.59
N SER A 90 36.98 -13.81 -10.83
CA SER A 90 37.85 -13.57 -11.98
C SER A 90 38.66 -12.28 -11.84
N LYS A 91 38.09 -11.24 -11.22
CA LYS A 91 38.82 -10.01 -10.89
C LYS A 91 39.98 -10.28 -9.94
N LEU A 92 39.73 -10.99 -8.84
CA LEU A 92 40.77 -11.34 -7.84
C LEU A 92 41.90 -12.17 -8.46
N GLU A 93 41.55 -13.14 -9.32
CA GLU A 93 42.54 -13.94 -10.04
C GLU A 93 43.41 -13.10 -10.99
N ALA A 94 42.79 -12.19 -11.75
CA ALA A 94 43.50 -11.28 -12.64
C ALA A 94 44.42 -10.31 -11.87
N GLU A 95 43.95 -9.76 -10.75
CA GLU A 95 44.75 -8.90 -9.87
C GLU A 95 45.95 -9.66 -9.29
N ALA A 96 45.76 -10.91 -8.85
CA ALA A 96 46.82 -11.76 -8.32
C ALA A 96 47.88 -12.09 -9.40
N PHE A 97 47.45 -12.37 -10.64
CA PHE A 97 48.36 -12.60 -11.76
C PHE A 97 49.24 -11.37 -12.05
N ILE A 98 48.63 -10.18 -12.17
CA ILE A 98 49.35 -8.93 -12.43
C ILE A 98 50.34 -8.61 -11.30
N ALA A 99 49.94 -8.82 -10.04
CA ALA A 99 50.81 -8.61 -8.89
C ALA A 99 52.05 -9.52 -8.96
N LYS A 100 51.86 -10.80 -9.29
CA LYS A 100 52.93 -11.78 -9.42
C LYS A 100 53.85 -11.48 -10.60
N GLU A 101 53.30 -11.05 -11.74
CA GLU A 101 54.09 -10.61 -12.89
C GLU A 101 54.98 -9.40 -12.55
N LYS A 102 54.45 -8.47 -11.75
CA LYS A 102 55.18 -7.29 -11.28
C LYS A 102 56.33 -7.64 -10.34
N GLU A 103 56.16 -8.64 -9.47
CA GLU A 103 57.23 -9.16 -8.60
C GLU A 103 58.35 -9.79 -9.42
N ILE A 104 58.02 -10.70 -10.35
CA ILE A 104 59.00 -11.36 -11.21
C ILE A 104 59.80 -10.34 -12.03
N ARG A 105 59.12 -9.33 -12.62
CA ARG A 105 59.81 -8.26 -13.37
C ARG A 105 60.70 -7.38 -12.50
N ARG A 106 60.44 -7.27 -11.20
CA ARG A 106 61.31 -6.57 -10.25
C ARG A 106 62.56 -7.39 -9.94
N GLU A 107 62.40 -8.69 -9.72
CA GLU A 107 63.51 -9.61 -9.47
C GLU A 107 64.43 -9.79 -10.68
N GLN A 108 63.88 -9.74 -11.91
CA GLN A 108 64.66 -9.83 -13.16
C GLN A 108 65.38 -8.54 -13.57
N ASN A 109 65.08 -7.40 -12.92
CA ASN A 109 65.73 -6.11 -13.18
C ASN A 109 66.85 -5.78 -12.16
N ILE A 110 67.38 -6.80 -11.49
CA ILE A 110 68.62 -6.78 -10.69
C ILE A 110 69.66 -7.62 -11.43
#